data_AF-A0A6L8EJ98-F1
#
_entry.id   AF-A0A6L8EJ98-F1
#
_cell.length_a   1.000
_cell.length_b   1.000
_cell.length_c   1.000
_cell.angle_alpha   90.00
_cell.angle_beta   90.00
_cell.angle_gamma   90.00
#
_symmetry.space_group_name_H-M   'P 1'
#
loop_
_entity.id
_entity.type
_entity.pdbx_description
1 polymer ?
#
loop_
_entity_poly.entity_id
_entity_poly.type
_entity_poly.pdbx_seq_one_letter_code
_entity_poly.pdbx_strand_id
1 'polypeptide(L)' 'MIQERLVEYEHGGASLEGFLACDDVDGGAKPAVMVVHAWGGRGQFECDKARALAELGYVGFAADLYGKGVLGASVEE' A
#
# COMPACT_ATOMS: atom_id res chain seq x y z
N MET A 1 -13.38 -9.41 8.09
CA MET A 1 -12.59 -8.46 8.92
C MET A 1 -11.36 -8.13 8.10
N ILE A 2 -11.05 -6.84 7.94
CA ILE A 2 -9.90 -6.42 7.13
C ILE A 2 -8.61 -6.94 7.76
N GLN A 3 -7.82 -7.64 6.96
CA GLN A 3 -6.47 -8.08 7.28
C GLN A 3 -5.48 -7.10 6.66
N GLU A 4 -4.47 -6.74 7.42
CA GLU A 4 -3.44 -5.78 7.03
C GLU A 4 -2.08 -6.43 7.15
N ARG A 5 -1.25 -6.30 6.12
CA ARG A 5 0.12 -6.81 6.15
C ARG A 5 1.05 -5.99 5.29
N LEU A 6 2.32 -5.93 5.71
CA LEU A 6 3.39 -5.41 4.89
C LEU A 6 3.83 -6.48 3.89
N VAL A 7 4.10 -6.07 2.67
CA VAL A 7 4.54 -6.94 1.58
C VAL A 7 5.84 -6.38 1.05
N GLU A 8 6.92 -7.14 1.26
CA GLU A 8 8.21 -6.84 0.65
C GLU A 8 8.19 -7.23 -0.83
N TYR A 9 8.74 -6.36 -1.68
CA TYR A 9 8.93 -6.60 -3.10
C TYR A 9 10.19 -5.92 -3.61
N GLU A 10 10.62 -6.27 -4.81
CA GLU A 10 11.81 -5.71 -5.42
C GLU A 10 11.48 -5.05 -6.76
N HIS A 11 12.11 -3.91 -7.01
CA HIS A 11 12.07 -3.25 -8.31
C HIS A 11 13.41 -2.56 -8.59
N GLY A 12 14.00 -2.82 -9.76
CA GLY A 12 15.26 -2.17 -10.16
C GLY A 12 16.44 -2.44 -9.21
N GLY A 13 16.42 -3.54 -8.46
CA GLY A 13 17.44 -3.87 -7.46
C GLY A 13 17.25 -3.18 -6.10
N ALA A 14 16.18 -2.39 -5.91
CA ALA A 14 15.79 -1.85 -4.62
C ALA A 14 14.75 -2.76 -3.93
N SER A 15 14.94 -3.03 -2.64
CA SER A 15 13.93 -3.66 -1.79
C SER A 15 12.94 -2.61 -1.28
N LEU A 16 11.66 -2.82 -1.53
CA LEU A 16 10.54 -1.92 -1.26
C LEU A 16 9.53 -2.61 -0.34
N GLU A 17 8.70 -1.85 0.36
CA GLU A 17 7.72 -2.43 1.29
C GLU A 17 6.35 -1.74 1.20
N GLY A 18 5.41 -2.44 0.57
CA GLY A 18 4.04 -1.97 0.39
C GLY A 18 3.14 -2.40 1.53
N PHE A 19 1.97 -1.76 1.63
CA PHE A 19 0.94 -2.11 2.59
C PHE A 19 -0.27 -2.70 1.87
N LEU A 20 -0.66 -3.91 2.25
CA LEU A 20 -1.79 -4.62 1.69
C LEU A 20 -2.93 -4.69 2.71
N ALA A 21 -4.12 -4.29 2.28
CA ALA A 21 -5.37 -4.45 3.02
C ALA A 21 -6.36 -5.27 2.18
N CYS A 22 -6.89 -6.36 2.75
CA CYS A 22 -7.90 -7.17 2.08
C CYS A 22 -8.84 -7.83 3.10
N ASP A 23 -10.07 -8.12 2.67
CA ASP A 23 -10.99 -8.96 3.43
C ASP A 23 -10.88 -10.41 2.92
N ASP A 24 -10.15 -11.27 3.62
CA ASP A 24 -9.83 -12.65 3.18
C ASP A 24 -10.91 -13.69 3.56
N VAL A 25 -12.15 -13.26 3.83
CA VAL A 25 -13.22 -14.15 4.35
C VAL A 25 -13.60 -15.28 3.37
N ASP A 26 -13.51 -15.04 2.06
CA ASP A 26 -14.08 -15.95 1.06
C ASP A 26 -13.02 -16.67 0.20
N GLY A 27 -11.73 -16.37 0.36
CA GLY A 27 -10.62 -17.00 -0.38
C GLY A 27 -10.65 -16.82 -1.91
N GLY A 28 -11.63 -16.09 -2.47
CA GLY A 28 -11.76 -15.82 -3.89
C GLY A 28 -10.87 -14.68 -4.37
N ALA A 29 -10.50 -14.69 -5.65
CA ALA A 29 -9.81 -13.58 -6.28
C ALA A 29 -10.71 -12.32 -6.29
N LYS A 30 -10.15 -11.20 -5.84
CA LYS A 30 -10.83 -9.91 -5.78
C LYS A 30 -10.11 -8.89 -6.67
N PRO A 31 -10.84 -7.92 -7.25
CA PRO A 31 -10.19 -6.83 -7.98
C PRO A 31 -9.24 -6.06 -7.06
N ALA A 32 -8.03 -5.82 -7.55
CA ALA A 32 -7.01 -5.09 -6.80
C ALA A 32 -6.92 -3.63 -7.27
N VAL A 33 -6.71 -2.73 -6.33
CA VAL A 33 -6.49 -1.30 -6.57
C VAL A 33 -5.18 -0.89 -5.89
N MET A 34 -4.26 -0.37 -6.69
CA MET A 34 -2.98 0.14 -6.20
C MET A 34 -3.09 1.64 -5.92
N VAL A 35 -2.68 2.05 -4.73
CA VAL A 35 -2.53 3.44 -4.30
C VAL A 35 -1.05 3.79 -4.40
N VAL A 36 -0.72 4.75 -5.28
CA VAL A 36 0.63 5.28 -5.42
C VAL A 36 0.70 6.58 -4.65
N HIS A 37 1.69 6.70 -3.76
CA HIS A 37 1.89 7.90 -2.96
C HIS A 37 2.29 9.10 -3.83
N ALA A 38 2.00 10.31 -3.33
CA ALA A 38 2.55 11.54 -3.88
C ALA A 38 4.02 11.71 -3.46
N TRP A 39 4.55 12.94 -3.48
CA TRP A 39 5.94 13.23 -3.09
C TRP A 39 6.33 12.75 -1.67
N GLY A 40 5.34 12.60 -0.77
CA GLY A 40 5.56 12.31 0.66
C GLY A 40 5.97 10.87 1.00
N GLY A 41 5.94 9.93 0.05
CA GLY A 41 6.17 8.51 0.34
C GLY A 41 4.93 7.80 0.87
N ARG A 42 5.02 6.47 1.08
CA ARG A 42 3.91 5.67 1.62
C ARG A 42 3.71 5.94 3.11
N GLY A 43 2.82 6.88 3.44
CA GLY A 43 2.48 7.26 4.81
C GLY A 43 1.16 6.64 5.30
N GLN A 44 0.65 7.17 6.41
CA GLN A 44 -0.64 6.74 6.98
C GLN A 44 -1.80 6.98 6.01
N PHE A 45 -1.75 8.08 5.24
CA PHE A 45 -2.82 8.44 4.31
C PHE A 45 -3.01 7.37 3.23
N GLU A 46 -1.92 6.88 2.63
CA GLU A 46 -2.00 5.83 1.61
C GLU A 46 -2.47 4.50 2.19
N CYS A 47 -2.02 4.15 3.40
CA CYS A 47 -2.49 2.96 4.12
C CYS A 47 -3.99 3.03 4.42
N ASP A 48 -4.49 4.19 4.88
CA ASP A 48 -5.92 4.42 5.14
C ASP A 48 -6.75 4.32 3.85
N LYS A 49 -6.21 4.78 2.71
CA LYS A 49 -6.87 4.61 1.41
C LYS A 49 -6.92 3.14 0.98
N ALA A 50 -5.84 2.39 1.16
CA ALA A 50 -5.84 0.95 0.91
C ALA A 50 -6.87 0.22 1.80
N ARG A 51 -6.97 0.60 3.07
CA ARG A 51 -7.97 0.06 3.99
C ARG A 51 -9.41 0.39 3.57
N ALA A 52 -9.68 1.64 3.20
CA ALA A 52 -11.00 2.06 2.72
C ALA A 52 -11.41 1.30 1.44
N LEU A 53 -10.46 1.01 0.54
CA LEU A 53 -10.70 0.17 -0.63
C LEU A 53 -11.03 -1.28 -0.24
N ALA A 54 -10.35 -1.81 0.78
CA ALA A 54 -10.63 -3.14 1.32
C ALA A 54 -12.03 -3.24 1.93
N GLU A 55 -12.49 -2.20 2.63
CA GLU A 55 -13.84 -2.09 3.18
C GLU A 55 -14.93 -2.04 2.08
N LEU A 56 -14.58 -1.61 0.87
CA LEU A 56 -15.45 -1.65 -0.31
C LEU A 56 -15.40 -2.98 -1.08
N GLY A 57 -14.62 -3.96 -0.61
CA GLY A 57 -14.51 -5.29 -1.21
C GLY A 57 -13.38 -5.47 -2.23
N TYR A 58 -12.50 -4.47 -2.38
CA TYR A 58 -11.29 -4.59 -3.21
C TYR A 58 -10.13 -5.19 -2.41
N VAL A 59 -9.06 -5.54 -3.11
CA VAL A 59 -7.73 -5.67 -2.49
C VAL A 59 -7.04 -4.31 -2.62
N GLY A 60 -6.84 -3.61 -1.51
CA GLY A 60 -6.14 -2.34 -1.48
C GLY A 60 -4.64 -2.56 -1.28
N PHE A 61 -3.80 -1.96 -2.14
CA PHE A 61 -2.35 -2.03 -2.02
C PHE A 61 -1.72 -0.65 -2.11
N ALA A 62 -1.17 -0.14 -1.01
CA ALA A 62 -0.38 1.09 -1.01
C ALA A 62 1.08 0.75 -1.36
N ALA A 63 1.52 1.19 -2.54
CA ALA A 63 2.86 0.95 -3.04
C ALA A 63 3.85 1.94 -2.40
N ASP A 64 5.02 1.44 -2.03
CA ASP A 64 6.18 2.21 -1.60
C ASP A 64 7.19 2.29 -2.74
N LEU A 65 7.41 3.49 -3.28
CA LEU A 65 8.35 3.71 -4.37
C LEU A 65 9.71 4.23 -3.91
N TYR A 66 9.84 4.60 -2.63
CA TYR A 66 11.09 5.13 -2.07
C TYR A 66 11.88 4.07 -1.29
N GLY A 67 11.18 3.11 -0.69
CA GLY A 67 11.74 1.94 -0.04
C GLY A 67 11.75 2.01 1.49
N LYS A 68 11.30 0.93 2.13
CA LYS A 68 11.44 0.59 3.57
C LYS A 68 11.40 1.80 4.51
N GLY A 69 10.28 2.52 4.49
CA GLY A 69 10.01 3.61 5.44
C GLY A 69 10.66 4.95 5.09
N VAL A 70 11.22 5.08 3.88
CA VAL A 70 11.66 6.38 3.36
C VAL A 70 10.43 7.21 3.00
N LEU A 71 10.33 8.37 3.65
CA LEU A 71 9.31 9.38 3.39
C LEU A 71 9.97 10.65 2.84
N GLY A 72 9.20 11.45 2.11
CA GLY A 72 9.63 12.76 1.65
C GLY A 72 9.96 13.66 2.85
N ALA A 73 11.11 14.34 2.82
CA ALA A 73 11.60 15.14 3.95
C ALA A 73 10.98 16.55 4.01
N SER A 74 10.54 17.10 2.88
CA SER A 74 10.00 18.45 2.75
C SER A 74 9.01 18.55 1.59
N VAL A 75 8.05 19.48 1.69
CA VAL A 75 7.11 19.83 0.60
C VAL A 75 7.84 20.56 -0.55
N GLU A 76 9.03 21.07 -0.28
CA GLU A 76 9.88 21.78 -1.23
C GLU A 76 10.80 20.78 -1.93
N GLU A 77 10.80 20.84 -3.27
CA GLU A 77 11.64 20.05 -4.20
C GLU A 77 13.13 20.45 -4.13
#